data_AF-A0A8J3JJA2-F1
#
_entry.id   AF-A0A8J3JJA2-F1
#
_cell.length_a   1.000
_cell.length_b   1.000
_cell.length_c   1.000
_cell.angle_alpha   90.00
_cell.angle_beta   90.00
_cell.angle_gamma   90.00
#
_symmetry.space_group_name_H-M   'P 1'
#
loop_
_entity.id
_entity.type
_entity.pdbx_description
1 polymer ?
#
loop_
_entity_poly.entity_id
_entity_poly.type
_entity_poly.pdbx_seq_one_letter_code
_entity_poly.pdbx_strand_id
1 'polypeptide(L)'
;MTAYQLSTVIMAHPSRLALAEALADRLPELKPDIVVDPDPQGPPSSLRTAAVAWSFAPEHATHHLVLQDDAVPCAGFAEAVHAAIAQYPQAALSLFTEWTSMTAHHLRLAALAGANWAGVVDEYVPSVALVLPAAIAREFGAAAVRNQRDWISKDDVSLMTFLRGRQIAAICRVPNLIDHDSPDSLTGNTEQGPRRAMCFADDVPPAPAVEPLALADVLPTFAHYQMGGFGSLPFLALRKQLEDGGLPWSIRSAEQWFTDTGLDAAAVTALARVHTDRWRRRHPGLADPLLDRLWLTPFSVGACLTGPAVRVYHPDGTPLPSRFPAADEAALERLLADPVVRRTFATLPQAHLHPVASRDVLDELAEPLTEFVLDAVRAGYRHAREIRRR
;
A
#
# COMPACT_ATOMS: atom_id res chain seq x y z
N MET A 1 -20.68 2.03 -23.78
CA MET A 1 -21.51 2.76 -22.81
C MET A 1 -21.10 2.30 -21.43
N THR A 2 -20.43 3.14 -20.64
CA THR A 2 -19.98 2.76 -19.30
C THR A 2 -21.20 2.68 -18.37
N ALA A 3 -21.44 1.49 -17.80
CA ALA A 3 -22.56 1.23 -16.90
C ALA A 3 -22.48 2.00 -15.56
N TYR A 4 -21.35 2.66 -15.29
CA TYR A 4 -21.05 3.33 -14.04
C TYR A 4 -20.95 4.84 -14.24
N GLN A 5 -21.83 5.58 -13.55
CA GLN A 5 -21.77 7.04 -13.45
C GLN A 5 -20.91 7.41 -12.25
N LEU A 6 -19.77 8.04 -12.52
CA LEU A 6 -18.80 8.48 -11.53
C LEU A 6 -18.98 9.97 -11.25
N SER A 7 -19.06 10.33 -9.98
CA SER A 7 -18.93 11.71 -9.51
C SER A 7 -17.56 11.89 -8.87
N THR A 8 -16.96 13.08 -9.02
CA THR A 8 -15.60 13.34 -8.53
C THR A 8 -15.57 14.63 -7.73
N VAL A 9 -14.89 14.60 -6.58
CA VAL A 9 -14.61 15.79 -5.77
C VAL A 9 -13.14 15.82 -5.39
N ILE A 10 -12.55 17.01 -5.39
CA ILE A 10 -11.26 17.28 -4.77
C ILE A 10 -11.51 17.97 -3.43
N MET A 11 -11.00 17.40 -2.36
CA MET A 11 -11.04 18.01 -1.03
C MET A 11 -9.73 18.72 -0.72
N ALA A 12 -9.82 19.92 -0.16
CA ALA A 12 -8.65 20.74 0.15
C ALA A 12 -8.83 21.55 1.44
N HIS A 13 -7.72 21.91 2.08
CA HIS A 13 -7.72 23.06 2.99
C HIS A 13 -7.70 24.36 2.16
N PRO A 14 -8.38 25.45 2.58
CA PRO A 14 -8.38 26.71 1.83
C PRO A 14 -6.98 27.25 1.47
N SER A 15 -5.98 27.03 2.32
CA SER A 15 -4.59 27.44 2.03
C SER A 15 -3.93 26.66 0.89
N ARG A 16 -4.51 25.54 0.46
CA ARG A 16 -4.03 24.70 -0.65
C ARG A 16 -4.99 24.70 -1.84
N LEU A 17 -5.92 25.67 -1.90
CA LEU A 17 -6.90 25.77 -2.98
C LEU A 17 -6.25 25.80 -4.38
N ALA A 18 -5.13 26.49 -4.54
CA ALA A 18 -4.39 26.53 -5.81
C ALA A 18 -3.91 25.14 -6.28
N LEU A 19 -3.58 24.22 -5.35
CA LEU A 19 -3.22 22.84 -5.71
C LEU A 19 -4.45 22.08 -6.20
N ALA A 20 -5.59 22.25 -5.53
CA ALA A 20 -6.85 21.63 -5.92
C ALA A 20 -7.35 22.13 -7.28
N GLU A 21 -7.23 23.42 -7.56
CA GLU A 21 -7.56 24.03 -8.86
C GLU A 21 -6.65 23.46 -9.96
N ALA A 22 -5.34 23.41 -9.73
CA ALA A 22 -4.39 22.83 -10.68
C ALA A 22 -4.62 21.31 -10.90
N LEU A 23 -5.08 20.58 -9.88
CA LEU A 23 -5.49 19.19 -10.03
C LEU A 23 -6.78 19.06 -10.84
N ALA A 24 -7.77 19.93 -10.61
CA ALA A 24 -9.01 19.95 -11.36
C ALA A 24 -8.79 20.21 -12.85
N ASP A 25 -7.92 21.18 -13.18
CA ASP A 25 -7.56 21.54 -14.56
C ASP A 25 -6.89 20.39 -15.31
N ARG A 26 -6.22 19.48 -14.60
CA ARG A 26 -5.59 18.27 -15.18
C ARG A 26 -6.57 17.11 -15.39
N LEU A 27 -7.79 17.21 -14.88
CA LEU A 27 -8.79 16.13 -14.90
C LEU A 27 -10.13 16.56 -15.54
N PRO A 28 -10.13 17.21 -16.72
CA PRO A 28 -11.34 17.74 -17.33
C PRO A 28 -12.38 16.65 -17.68
N GLU A 29 -11.94 15.41 -17.91
CA GLU A 29 -12.82 14.27 -18.18
C GLU A 29 -13.67 13.88 -16.96
N LEU A 30 -13.13 14.09 -15.75
CA LEU A 30 -13.79 13.77 -14.48
C LEU A 30 -14.63 14.92 -13.92
N LYS A 31 -14.41 16.15 -14.41
CA LYS A 31 -15.11 17.38 -14.01
C LYS A 31 -15.24 17.51 -12.48
N PRO A 32 -14.12 17.46 -11.74
CA PRO A 32 -14.19 17.45 -10.29
C PRO A 32 -14.72 18.78 -9.76
N ASP A 33 -15.63 18.69 -8.79
CA ASP A 33 -15.95 19.84 -7.93
C ASP A 33 -14.90 19.96 -6.82
N ILE A 34 -14.63 21.18 -6.36
CA ILE A 34 -13.70 21.41 -5.24
C ILE A 34 -14.51 21.71 -3.98
N VAL A 35 -14.24 20.95 -2.92
CA VAL A 35 -14.76 21.22 -1.57
C VAL A 35 -13.61 21.65 -0.66
N VAL A 36 -13.89 22.63 0.18
CA VAL A 36 -12.91 23.14 1.14
C VAL A 36 -13.35 22.88 2.57
N ASP A 37 -12.39 22.91 3.48
CA ASP A 37 -12.67 22.85 4.91
C ASP A 37 -13.68 23.95 5.30
N PRO A 38 -14.87 23.61 5.84
CA PRO A 38 -15.87 24.59 6.24
C PRO A 38 -15.49 25.39 7.49
N ASP A 39 -14.50 24.96 8.27
CA ASP A 39 -14.01 25.65 9.47
C ASP A 39 -12.47 25.61 9.55
N PRO A 40 -11.78 26.28 8.61
CA PRO A 40 -10.32 26.16 8.46
C PRO A 40 -9.53 26.80 9.62
N GLN A 41 -10.17 27.62 10.45
CA GLN A 41 -9.56 28.24 11.62
C GLN A 41 -9.81 27.42 12.90
N GLY A 42 -10.68 26.42 12.84
CA GLY A 42 -10.92 25.50 13.94
C GLY A 42 -9.75 24.52 14.15
N PRO A 43 -9.85 23.63 15.17
CA PRO A 43 -8.85 22.60 15.39
C PRO A 43 -8.62 21.74 14.14
N PRO A 44 -7.38 21.27 13.89
CA PRO A 44 -7.08 20.41 12.74
C PRO A 44 -7.94 19.14 12.71
N SER A 45 -8.63 18.92 11.58
CA SER A 45 -9.48 17.75 11.37
C SER A 45 -9.65 17.47 9.89
N SER A 46 -9.02 16.40 9.38
CA SER A 46 -9.26 15.97 8.01
C SER A 46 -10.66 15.37 7.83
N LEU A 47 -11.23 14.79 8.90
CA LEU A 47 -12.60 14.27 8.92
C LEU A 47 -13.63 15.35 8.60
N ARG A 48 -13.42 16.60 9.02
CA ARG A 48 -14.36 17.71 8.77
C ARG A 48 -14.53 17.97 7.26
N THR A 49 -13.43 18.14 6.55
CA THR A 49 -13.45 18.34 5.10
C THR A 49 -13.91 17.09 4.37
N ALA A 50 -13.48 15.91 4.82
CA ALA A 50 -13.93 14.64 4.25
C ALA A 50 -15.46 14.45 4.39
N ALA A 51 -16.06 14.84 5.52
CA ALA A 51 -17.51 14.76 5.71
C ALA A 51 -18.28 15.56 4.66
N VAL A 52 -17.76 16.73 4.27
CA VAL A 52 -18.31 17.53 3.17
C VAL A 52 -18.13 16.81 1.84
N ALA A 53 -16.90 16.36 1.53
CA ALA A 53 -16.57 15.67 0.29
C ALA A 53 -17.46 14.45 0.04
N TRP A 54 -17.54 13.54 1.01
CA TRP A 54 -18.33 12.31 0.89
C TRP A 54 -19.84 12.55 0.85
N SER A 55 -20.32 13.65 1.46
CA SER A 55 -21.73 14.06 1.38
C SER A 55 -22.09 14.68 0.02
N PHE A 56 -21.10 15.03 -0.80
CA PHE A 56 -21.31 15.68 -2.09
C PHE A 56 -21.74 14.71 -3.20
N ALA A 57 -21.67 13.40 -2.96
CA ALA A 57 -22.07 12.37 -3.92
C ALA A 57 -23.54 12.53 -4.38
N PRO A 58 -23.80 12.91 -5.64
CA PRO A 58 -25.16 13.21 -6.11
C PRO A 58 -26.00 11.92 -6.24
N GLU A 59 -27.32 12.07 -6.21
CA GLU A 59 -28.25 10.93 -6.23
C GLU A 59 -28.10 10.04 -7.48
N HIS A 60 -27.79 10.63 -8.63
CA HIS A 60 -27.62 9.89 -9.88
C HIS A 60 -26.30 9.11 -9.94
N ALA A 61 -25.28 9.48 -9.16
CA ALA A 61 -23.99 8.80 -9.22
C ALA A 61 -24.09 7.37 -8.68
N THR A 62 -23.44 6.44 -9.37
CA THR A 62 -23.25 5.05 -8.92
C THR A 62 -22.01 4.93 -8.03
N HIS A 63 -20.99 5.73 -8.30
CA HIS A 63 -19.72 5.75 -7.60
C HIS A 63 -19.29 7.20 -7.34
N HIS A 64 -18.53 7.40 -6.28
CA HIS A 64 -17.99 8.70 -5.90
C HIS A 64 -16.49 8.57 -5.64
N LEU A 65 -15.71 9.35 -6.37
CA LEU A 65 -14.26 9.50 -6.20
C LEU A 65 -13.99 10.77 -5.40
N VAL A 66 -13.27 10.62 -4.29
CA VAL A 66 -12.68 11.75 -3.57
C VAL A 66 -11.17 11.73 -3.78
N LEU A 67 -10.63 12.87 -4.18
CA LEU A 67 -9.20 13.15 -4.34
C LEU A 67 -8.76 14.16 -3.27
N GLN A 68 -7.55 14.01 -2.75
CA GLN A 68 -6.87 15.06 -2.00
C GLN A 68 -6.15 16.02 -2.95
N ASP A 69 -5.90 17.23 -2.48
CA ASP A 69 -5.40 18.36 -3.28
C ASP A 69 -3.97 18.16 -3.82
N ASP A 70 -3.18 17.28 -3.22
CA ASP A 70 -1.81 16.93 -3.64
C ASP A 70 -1.69 15.57 -4.32
N ALA A 71 -2.81 15.01 -4.78
CA ALA A 71 -2.78 13.83 -5.63
C ALA A 71 -2.08 14.12 -6.97
N VAL A 72 -1.28 13.16 -7.43
CA VAL A 72 -0.62 13.16 -8.74
C VAL A 72 -1.18 11.98 -9.56
N PRO A 73 -2.18 12.21 -10.41
CA PRO A 73 -2.77 11.16 -11.25
C PRO A 73 -1.81 10.67 -12.33
N CYS A 74 -1.88 9.38 -12.64
CA CYS A 74 -1.18 8.81 -13.79
C CYS A 74 -1.76 9.29 -15.13
N ALA A 75 -1.02 9.07 -16.21
CA ALA A 75 -1.57 9.23 -17.55
C ALA A 75 -2.81 8.34 -17.74
N GLY A 76 -3.87 8.89 -18.36
CA GLY A 76 -5.12 8.14 -18.60
C GLY A 76 -5.93 7.83 -17.34
N PHE A 77 -5.72 8.57 -16.24
CA PHE A 77 -6.33 8.30 -14.93
C PHE A 77 -7.86 8.05 -14.98
N ALA A 78 -8.62 8.89 -15.70
CA ALA A 78 -10.08 8.76 -15.76
C ALA A 78 -10.53 7.38 -16.31
N GLU A 79 -9.91 6.92 -17.39
CA GLU A 79 -10.19 5.60 -17.98
C GLU A 79 -9.81 4.47 -17.03
N ALA A 80 -8.65 4.60 -16.38
CA ALA A 80 -8.16 3.62 -15.41
C ALA A 80 -9.07 3.50 -14.19
N VAL A 81 -9.62 4.62 -13.68
CA VAL A 81 -10.61 4.61 -12.59
C VAL A 81 -11.90 3.91 -13.02
N HIS A 82 -12.41 4.19 -14.22
CA HIS A 82 -13.60 3.51 -14.73
C HIS A 82 -13.38 2.00 -14.89
N ALA A 83 -12.19 1.58 -15.33
CA ALA A 83 -11.82 0.17 -15.42
C ALA A 83 -11.77 -0.49 -14.02
N ALA A 84 -11.17 0.18 -13.03
CA ALA A 84 -11.13 -0.29 -11.65
C ALA A 84 -12.54 -0.47 -11.05
N ILE A 85 -13.43 0.49 -11.29
CA ILE A 85 -14.84 0.41 -10.86
C ILE A 85 -15.55 -0.78 -11.51
N ALA A 86 -15.35 -0.99 -12.81
CA ALA A 86 -15.98 -2.09 -13.52
C ALA A 86 -15.53 -3.47 -13.01
N GLN A 87 -14.30 -3.55 -12.51
CA GLN A 87 -13.73 -4.78 -11.98
C GLN A 87 -14.23 -5.09 -10.56
N TYR A 88 -14.30 -4.08 -9.68
CA TYR A 88 -14.70 -4.26 -8.27
C TYR A 88 -15.77 -3.23 -7.82
N PRO A 89 -16.99 -3.26 -8.40
CA PRO A 89 -17.99 -2.21 -8.22
C PRO A 89 -18.62 -2.15 -6.82
N GLN A 90 -18.32 -3.11 -5.95
CA GLN A 90 -18.88 -3.18 -4.59
C GLN A 90 -17.84 -2.88 -3.50
N ALA A 91 -16.57 -2.70 -3.88
CA ALA A 91 -15.48 -2.46 -2.93
C ALA A 91 -15.17 -0.97 -2.82
N ALA A 92 -14.55 -0.58 -1.70
CA ALA A 92 -13.85 0.68 -1.58
C ALA A 92 -12.48 0.56 -2.28
N LEU A 93 -12.25 1.35 -3.32
CA LEU A 93 -11.07 1.24 -4.19
C LEU A 93 -10.07 2.35 -3.87
N SER A 94 -9.04 2.00 -3.10
CA SER A 94 -7.94 2.90 -2.83
C SER A 94 -6.96 2.88 -4.01
N LEU A 95 -6.72 4.04 -4.62
CA LEU A 95 -5.92 4.18 -5.83
C LEU A 95 -4.46 4.56 -5.56
N PHE A 96 -4.13 4.75 -4.29
CA PHE A 96 -2.83 5.11 -3.75
C PHE A 96 -2.48 4.20 -2.57
N THR A 97 -1.20 3.91 -2.37
CA THR A 97 -0.71 3.33 -1.13
C THR A 97 0.65 3.93 -0.83
N GLU A 98 0.81 4.42 0.39
CA GLU A 98 2.10 4.91 0.83
C GLU A 98 3.08 3.72 0.94
N TRP A 99 4.29 3.93 0.44
CA TRP A 99 5.29 2.89 0.22
C TRP A 99 5.84 2.16 1.47
N THR A 100 5.63 2.70 2.68
CA THR A 100 6.04 2.11 3.99
C THR A 100 4.90 1.38 4.71
N SER A 101 3.64 1.56 4.29
CA SER A 101 2.45 0.97 4.89
C SER A 101 2.44 -0.57 4.88
N MET A 102 1.67 -1.19 5.79
CA MET A 102 1.47 -2.64 5.76
C MET A 102 0.77 -3.09 4.47
N THR A 103 -0.13 -2.25 3.93
CA THR A 103 -0.77 -2.50 2.63
C THR A 103 0.23 -2.52 1.48
N ALA A 104 1.29 -1.69 1.50
CA ALA A 104 2.36 -1.78 0.51
C ALA A 104 3.12 -3.12 0.60
N HIS A 105 3.37 -3.65 1.80
CA HIS A 105 3.94 -5.00 1.94
C HIS A 105 3.00 -6.10 1.42
N HIS A 106 1.69 -5.93 1.62
CA HIS A 106 0.69 -6.85 1.06
C HIS A 106 0.67 -6.80 -0.48
N LEU A 107 0.76 -5.61 -1.08
CA LEU A 107 0.78 -5.46 -2.54
C LEU A 107 2.04 -6.03 -3.18
N ARG A 108 3.20 -6.00 -2.50
CA ARG A 108 4.42 -6.70 -2.95
C ARG A 108 4.19 -8.22 -3.06
N LEU A 109 3.52 -8.81 -2.07
CA LEU A 109 3.11 -10.23 -2.13
C LEU A 109 2.06 -10.50 -3.20
N ALA A 110 1.11 -9.57 -3.39
CA ALA A 110 0.09 -9.67 -4.43
C ALA A 110 0.74 -9.70 -5.83
N ALA A 111 1.66 -8.77 -6.11
CA ALA A 111 2.39 -8.72 -7.37
C ALA A 111 3.18 -10.01 -7.63
N LEU A 112 3.85 -10.55 -6.61
CA LEU A 112 4.52 -11.85 -6.68
C LEU A 112 3.56 -13.02 -6.91
N ALA A 113 2.31 -12.91 -6.48
CA ALA A 113 1.25 -13.88 -6.71
C ALA A 113 0.52 -13.68 -8.06
N GLY A 114 0.92 -12.70 -8.87
CA GLY A 114 0.27 -12.35 -10.14
C GLY A 114 -1.07 -11.63 -9.97
N ALA A 115 -1.31 -11.03 -8.80
CA ALA A 115 -2.48 -10.23 -8.49
C ALA A 115 -2.11 -8.74 -8.49
N ASN A 116 -3.03 -7.91 -8.99
CA ASN A 116 -2.85 -6.45 -9.05
C ASN A 116 -3.78 -5.72 -8.08
N TRP A 117 -4.52 -6.48 -7.27
CA TRP A 117 -5.30 -5.97 -6.16
C TRP A 117 -4.95 -6.71 -4.89
N ALA A 118 -4.96 -5.99 -3.78
CA ALA A 118 -4.81 -6.56 -2.45
C ALA A 118 -5.77 -5.90 -1.47
N GLY A 119 -6.25 -6.67 -0.48
CA GLY A 119 -7.00 -6.09 0.64
C GLY A 119 -6.17 -5.04 1.38
N VAL A 120 -6.81 -3.95 1.83
CA VAL A 120 -6.18 -2.98 2.74
C VAL A 120 -6.10 -3.58 4.14
N VAL A 121 -4.93 -3.50 4.76
CA VAL A 121 -4.61 -4.24 5.98
C VAL A 121 -4.23 -3.35 7.17
N ASP A 122 -4.00 -2.06 6.92
CA ASP A 122 -3.70 -1.05 7.92
C ASP A 122 -4.94 -0.69 8.77
N GLU A 123 -4.76 0.07 9.83
CA GLU A 123 -5.86 0.62 10.64
C GLU A 123 -6.68 1.70 9.92
N TYR A 124 -6.12 2.24 8.83
CA TYR A 124 -6.70 3.27 7.98
C TYR A 124 -6.85 2.77 6.54
N VAL A 125 -7.69 3.44 5.75
CA VAL A 125 -7.76 3.24 4.29
C VAL A 125 -7.04 4.39 3.61
N PRO A 126 -6.04 4.15 2.74
CA PRO A 126 -5.38 5.27 2.07
C PRO A 126 -6.40 6.08 1.25
N SER A 127 -6.56 7.35 1.61
CA SER A 127 -7.64 8.22 1.12
C SER A 127 -7.19 9.37 0.22
N VAL A 128 -5.91 9.40 -0.19
CA VAL A 128 -5.40 10.38 -1.18
C VAL A 128 -6.23 10.35 -2.47
N ALA A 129 -6.64 9.16 -2.89
CA ALA A 129 -7.60 8.95 -3.95
C ALA A 129 -8.39 7.67 -3.67
N LEU A 130 -9.69 7.81 -3.39
CA LEU A 130 -10.54 6.70 -2.97
C LEU A 130 -11.88 6.75 -3.69
N VAL A 131 -12.29 5.61 -4.25
CA VAL A 131 -13.63 5.44 -4.82
C VAL A 131 -14.48 4.63 -3.84
N LEU A 132 -15.69 5.11 -3.59
CA LEU A 132 -16.73 4.34 -2.91
C LEU A 132 -17.95 4.16 -3.83
N PRO A 133 -18.72 3.06 -3.67
CA PRO A 133 -20.10 3.04 -4.13
C PRO A 133 -20.85 4.25 -3.55
N ALA A 134 -21.58 4.99 -4.39
CA ALA A 134 -22.11 6.30 -4.01
C ALA A 134 -23.08 6.25 -2.83
N ALA A 135 -23.81 5.14 -2.65
CA ALA A 135 -24.64 4.93 -1.46
C ALA A 135 -23.80 4.90 -0.17
N ILE A 136 -22.68 4.19 -0.19
CA ILE A 136 -21.74 4.10 0.93
C ILE A 136 -21.07 5.45 1.19
N ALA A 137 -20.71 6.20 0.15
CA ALA A 137 -20.20 7.57 0.27
C ALA A 137 -21.18 8.48 1.04
N ARG A 138 -22.45 8.51 0.62
CA ARG A 138 -23.49 9.33 1.28
C ARG A 138 -23.71 8.91 2.72
N GLU A 139 -23.77 7.60 3.00
CA GLU A 139 -23.92 7.11 4.37
C GLU A 139 -22.74 7.51 5.25
N PHE A 140 -21.51 7.40 4.74
CA PHE A 140 -20.32 7.83 5.47
C PHE A 140 -20.33 9.33 5.72
N GLY A 141 -20.57 10.15 4.69
CA GLY A 141 -20.66 11.60 4.81
C GLY A 141 -21.67 12.03 5.88
N ALA A 142 -22.88 11.47 5.82
CA ALA A 142 -23.92 11.75 6.82
C ALA A 142 -23.55 11.28 8.24
N ALA A 143 -22.86 10.14 8.36
CA ALA A 143 -22.39 9.64 9.65
C ALA A 143 -21.24 10.50 10.21
N ALA A 144 -20.29 10.91 9.37
CA ALA A 144 -19.18 11.77 9.74
C ALA A 144 -19.66 13.14 10.22
N VAL A 145 -20.64 13.76 9.54
CA VAL A 145 -21.27 15.01 9.99
C VAL A 145 -21.90 14.86 11.37
N ARG A 146 -22.67 13.77 11.60
CA ARG A 146 -23.36 13.55 12.88
C ARG A 146 -22.40 13.28 14.05
N ASN A 147 -21.29 12.60 13.79
CA ASN A 147 -20.37 12.11 14.83
C ASN A 147 -19.03 12.86 14.85
N GLN A 148 -18.96 14.05 14.22
CA GLN A 148 -17.69 14.78 14.04
C GLN A 148 -16.95 15.08 15.35
N ARG A 149 -17.66 15.17 16.48
CA ARG A 149 -17.06 15.41 17.82
C ARG A 149 -16.59 14.13 18.52
N ASP A 150 -17.20 13.00 18.18
CA ASP A 150 -16.99 11.72 18.88
C ASP A 150 -16.01 10.81 18.13
N TRP A 151 -15.88 11.00 16.82
CA TRP A 151 -14.96 10.24 15.97
C TRP A 151 -13.55 10.82 15.98
N ILE A 152 -12.60 9.97 15.58
CA ILE A 152 -11.20 10.36 15.39
C ILE A 152 -11.15 11.42 14.27
N SER A 153 -10.43 12.52 14.51
CA SER A 153 -10.35 13.63 13.55
C SER A 153 -9.65 13.30 12.22
N LYS A 154 -9.05 12.10 12.13
CA LYS A 154 -8.47 11.51 10.91
C LYS A 154 -9.55 10.78 10.11
N ASP A 155 -9.77 11.22 8.88
CA ASP A 155 -10.77 10.70 7.95
C ASP A 155 -10.53 9.24 7.56
N ASP A 156 -9.28 8.89 7.27
CA ASP A 156 -8.85 7.57 6.79
C ASP A 156 -9.06 6.43 7.82
N VAL A 157 -8.76 6.69 9.09
CA VAL A 157 -9.04 5.77 10.22
C VAL A 157 -10.54 5.66 10.48
N SER A 158 -11.25 6.77 10.49
CA SER A 158 -12.71 6.79 10.72
C SER A 158 -13.44 6.07 9.59
N LEU A 159 -13.02 6.28 8.35
CA LEU A 159 -13.59 5.62 7.18
C LEU A 159 -13.30 4.12 7.18
N MET A 160 -12.06 3.70 7.48
CA MET A 160 -11.75 2.27 7.61
C MET A 160 -12.63 1.59 8.68
N THR A 161 -12.79 2.22 9.84
CA THR A 161 -13.67 1.74 10.91
C THR A 161 -15.12 1.60 10.42
N PHE A 162 -15.63 2.61 9.71
CA PHE A 162 -16.97 2.61 9.12
C PHE A 162 -17.15 1.48 8.08
N LEU A 163 -16.19 1.28 7.19
CA LEU A 163 -16.20 0.25 6.16
C LEU A 163 -16.21 -1.16 6.78
N ARG A 164 -15.36 -1.39 7.79
CA ARG A 164 -15.32 -2.65 8.55
C ARG A 164 -16.65 -2.96 9.23
N GLY A 165 -17.26 -1.96 9.87
CA GLY A 165 -18.57 -2.10 10.52
C GLY A 165 -19.70 -2.46 9.56
N ARG A 166 -19.54 -2.21 8.26
CA ARG A 166 -20.49 -2.57 7.19
C ARG A 166 -20.04 -3.74 6.32
N GLN A 167 -18.91 -4.37 6.68
CA GLN A 167 -18.31 -5.46 5.90
C GLN A 167 -18.04 -5.09 4.44
N ILE A 168 -17.76 -3.80 4.17
CA ILE A 168 -17.34 -3.34 2.85
C ILE A 168 -15.84 -3.58 2.71
N ALA A 169 -15.45 -4.36 1.70
CA ALA A 169 -14.06 -4.62 1.41
C ALA A 169 -13.35 -3.33 0.96
N ALA A 170 -12.26 -2.97 1.64
CA ALA A 170 -11.31 -1.98 1.14
C ALA A 170 -10.17 -2.72 0.44
N ILE A 171 -9.92 -2.36 -0.81
CA ILE A 171 -8.85 -2.94 -1.63
C ILE A 171 -8.00 -1.83 -2.26
N CYS A 172 -6.72 -2.12 -2.47
CA CYS A 172 -5.77 -1.23 -3.12
C CYS A 172 -5.18 -1.90 -4.36
N ARG A 173 -4.81 -1.09 -5.35
CA ARG A 173 -4.25 -1.54 -6.63
C ARG A 173 -2.73 -1.43 -6.67
N VAL A 174 -2.08 -2.35 -7.38
CA VAL A 174 -0.71 -2.25 -7.89
C VAL A 174 -0.70 -2.51 -9.40
N PRO A 175 -0.18 -1.59 -10.26
CA PRO A 175 0.36 -0.28 -9.91
C PRO A 175 -0.72 0.70 -9.38
N ASN A 176 -0.30 1.59 -8.48
CA ASN A 176 -1.08 2.71 -7.98
C ASN A 176 -1.36 3.70 -9.11
N LEU A 177 -2.59 4.18 -9.22
CA LEU A 177 -2.98 5.16 -10.25
C LEU A 177 -2.66 6.60 -9.85
N ILE A 178 -2.26 6.78 -8.59
CA ILE A 178 -1.99 8.06 -7.96
C ILE A 178 -0.64 7.95 -7.28
N ASP A 179 0.21 8.94 -7.50
CA ASP A 179 1.33 9.26 -6.64
C ASP A 179 0.97 10.47 -5.77
N HIS A 180 1.83 10.80 -4.82
CA HIS A 180 1.57 11.88 -3.88
C HIS A 180 2.84 12.72 -3.74
N ASP A 181 2.74 13.97 -4.18
CA ASP A 181 3.86 14.92 -4.22
C ASP A 181 3.60 16.03 -3.19
N SER A 182 3.94 15.73 -1.94
CA SER A 182 3.70 16.62 -0.82
C SER A 182 5.02 16.86 -0.08
N PRO A 183 5.65 18.04 -0.25
CA PRO A 183 6.92 18.34 0.41
C PRO A 183 6.76 18.50 1.94
N ASP A 184 5.58 18.88 2.44
CA ASP A 184 5.29 19.08 3.87
C ASP A 184 3.90 18.53 4.27
N SER A 185 3.80 17.91 5.46
CA SER A 185 2.50 17.42 5.97
C SER A 185 1.74 18.47 6.76
N LEU A 186 0.48 18.73 6.37
CA LEU A 186 -0.45 19.54 7.17
C LEU A 186 -0.79 18.93 8.54
N THR A 187 -0.58 17.62 8.72
CA THR A 187 -0.91 16.89 9.95
C THR A 187 0.32 16.55 10.80
N GLY A 188 1.48 17.14 10.50
CA GLY A 188 2.70 17.00 11.31
C GLY A 188 3.55 15.77 11.00
N ASN A 189 3.28 15.09 9.88
CA ASN A 189 3.99 13.88 9.47
C ASN A 189 5.27 14.12 8.65
N THR A 190 5.94 15.27 8.80
CA THR A 190 7.12 15.61 7.99
C THR A 190 8.33 14.71 8.28
N GLU A 191 8.43 14.20 9.51
CA GLU A 191 9.44 13.23 9.96
C GLU A 191 9.36 11.85 9.28
N GLN A 192 8.29 11.58 8.53
CA GLN A 192 8.05 10.31 7.83
C GLN A 192 8.74 10.24 6.46
N GLY A 193 9.36 11.34 6.03
CA GLY A 193 9.95 11.46 4.70
C GLY A 193 8.90 11.62 3.59
N PRO A 194 9.31 11.44 2.32
CA PRO A 194 8.40 11.52 1.19
C PRO A 194 7.29 10.47 1.30
N ARG A 195 6.05 10.86 1.04
CA ARG A 195 4.88 9.98 1.07
C ARG A 195 4.51 9.56 -0.35
N ARG A 196 5.40 8.81 -1.02
CA ARG A 196 5.23 8.39 -2.43
C ARG A 196 4.46 7.09 -2.54
N ALA A 197 3.91 6.84 -3.73
CA ALA A 197 3.30 5.56 -4.07
C ALA A 197 4.33 4.43 -4.05
N MET A 198 3.89 3.25 -3.60
CA MET A 198 4.71 2.03 -3.64
C MET A 198 5.14 1.65 -5.06
N CYS A 199 4.24 1.80 -6.05
CA CYS A 199 4.52 1.53 -7.45
C CYS A 199 3.56 2.37 -8.30
N PHE A 200 4.03 3.51 -8.79
CA PHE A 200 3.20 4.41 -9.58
C PHE A 200 3.05 3.90 -11.01
N ALA A 201 1.84 4.01 -11.57
CA ALA A 201 1.51 3.45 -12.89
C ALA A 201 2.36 4.02 -14.03
N ASP A 202 2.77 5.29 -13.97
CA ASP A 202 3.60 5.89 -15.03
C ASP A 202 5.06 5.41 -14.99
N ASP A 203 5.50 4.74 -13.90
CA ASP A 203 6.85 4.20 -13.78
C ASP A 203 7.00 2.80 -14.41
N VAL A 204 5.90 2.19 -14.84
CA VAL A 204 5.87 0.80 -15.29
C VAL A 204 4.99 0.64 -16.54
N PRO A 205 5.19 -0.41 -17.35
CA PRO A 205 4.29 -0.72 -18.44
C PRO A 205 2.84 -0.95 -17.96
N PRO A 206 1.83 -0.65 -18.80
CA PRO A 206 0.43 -0.92 -18.48
C PRO A 206 0.19 -2.38 -18.10
N ALA A 207 -0.59 -2.59 -17.05
CA ALA A 207 -0.95 -3.92 -16.57
C ALA A 207 -2.12 -4.53 -17.39
N PRO A 208 -2.32 -5.86 -17.37
CA PRO A 208 -3.39 -6.54 -18.11
C PRO A 208 -4.81 -6.15 -17.66
N ALA A 209 -5.82 -6.39 -18.50
CA ALA A 209 -7.18 -5.83 -18.30
C ALA A 209 -8.05 -6.49 -17.19
N VAL A 210 -7.78 -7.72 -16.77
CA VAL A 210 -8.52 -8.40 -15.69
C VAL A 210 -7.53 -9.02 -14.72
N GLU A 211 -7.65 -8.63 -13.46
CA GLU A 211 -6.58 -8.85 -12.50
C GLU A 211 -7.12 -9.44 -11.19
N PRO A 212 -6.52 -10.52 -10.66
CA PRO A 212 -6.99 -11.12 -9.42
C PRO A 212 -6.80 -10.24 -8.18
N LEU A 213 -7.60 -10.53 -7.13
CA LEU A 213 -7.45 -10.00 -5.78
C LEU A 213 -6.65 -10.98 -4.92
N ALA A 214 -5.60 -10.49 -4.27
CA ALA A 214 -4.82 -11.24 -3.28
C ALA A 214 -5.24 -10.91 -1.84
N LEU A 215 -5.24 -11.96 -1.01
CA LEU A 215 -5.38 -11.90 0.44
C LEU A 215 -4.26 -12.70 1.08
N ALA A 216 -3.28 -12.00 1.65
CA ALA A 216 -2.20 -12.60 2.41
C ALA A 216 -2.70 -13.08 3.78
N ASP A 217 -2.21 -14.26 4.18
CA ASP A 217 -2.36 -14.81 5.51
C ASP A 217 -1.12 -14.51 6.38
N VAL A 218 0.01 -14.17 5.74
CA VAL A 218 1.28 -13.78 6.35
C VAL A 218 1.82 -12.53 5.67
N LEU A 219 2.20 -11.51 6.45
CA LEU A 219 2.77 -10.25 5.97
C LEU A 219 4.14 -9.97 6.64
N PRO A 220 5.26 -10.25 5.94
CA PRO A 220 6.58 -9.83 6.39
C PRO A 220 6.73 -8.30 6.32
N THR A 221 7.01 -7.64 7.44
CA THR A 221 7.06 -6.17 7.58
C THR A 221 8.25 -5.71 8.46
N PHE A 222 9.37 -6.44 8.43
CA PHE A 222 10.51 -6.22 9.33
C PHE A 222 11.23 -4.87 9.14
N ALA A 223 10.97 -4.14 8.06
CA ALA A 223 11.48 -2.80 7.85
C ALA A 223 10.45 -1.70 8.21
N HIS A 224 9.38 -2.01 8.94
CA HIS A 224 8.33 -1.01 9.16
C HIS A 224 8.78 0.14 10.09
N TYR A 225 8.70 1.35 9.57
CA TYR A 225 8.73 2.57 10.37
C TYR A 225 7.27 2.98 10.57
N GLN A 226 6.94 3.36 11.82
CA GLN A 226 5.66 3.95 12.25
C GLN A 226 4.51 3.02 12.67
N MET A 227 4.54 2.59 13.94
CA MET A 227 3.32 2.63 14.75
C MET A 227 3.67 3.20 16.14
N GLY A 228 3.03 4.31 16.50
CA GLY A 228 3.13 4.92 17.83
C GLY A 228 2.53 3.98 18.89
N GLY A 229 3.35 3.05 19.38
CA GLY A 229 2.97 2.00 20.32
C GLY A 229 3.80 0.72 20.18
N PHE A 230 4.33 0.43 18.99
CA PHE A 230 5.12 -0.79 18.73
C PHE A 230 6.63 -0.54 18.63
N GLY A 231 7.05 0.73 18.66
CA GLY A 231 8.43 1.12 18.42
C GLY A 231 8.86 0.80 16.98
N SER A 232 10.04 1.24 16.59
CA SER A 232 10.65 0.92 15.28
C SER A 232 11.14 -0.54 15.22
N LEU A 233 10.39 -1.47 15.83
CA LEU A 233 10.79 -2.86 15.96
C LEU A 233 10.33 -3.66 14.74
N PRO A 234 11.21 -4.47 14.15
CA PRO A 234 10.88 -5.32 13.02
C PRO A 234 9.80 -6.34 13.43
N PHE A 235 8.70 -6.44 12.67
CA PHE A 235 7.68 -7.44 12.93
C PHE A 235 7.14 -8.16 11.69
N LEU A 236 6.37 -9.20 11.96
CA LEU A 236 5.58 -9.95 10.98
C LEU A 236 4.13 -10.02 11.46
N ALA A 237 3.20 -9.83 10.52
CA ALA A 237 1.78 -9.87 10.80
C ALA A 237 1.17 -11.20 10.30
N LEU A 238 0.52 -11.95 11.19
CA LEU A 238 -0.22 -13.18 10.87
C LEU A 238 -1.72 -12.92 10.96
N ARG A 239 -2.48 -13.30 9.93
CA ARG A 239 -3.92 -13.05 9.90
C ARG A 239 -4.62 -13.83 11.02
N LYS A 240 -5.46 -13.15 11.81
CA LYS A 240 -6.35 -13.74 12.82
C LYS A 240 -7.74 -13.95 12.24
N GLN A 241 -8.46 -14.96 12.74
CA GLN A 241 -9.91 -14.95 12.66
C GLN A 241 -10.44 -13.90 13.63
N LEU A 242 -11.29 -12.99 13.16
CA LEU A 242 -11.84 -11.91 13.97
C LEU A 242 -13.11 -12.40 14.69
N GLU A 243 -13.14 -12.29 16.01
CA GLU A 243 -14.35 -12.44 16.83
C GLU A 243 -14.88 -11.08 17.33
N ASP A 244 -14.04 -10.03 17.37
CA ASP A 244 -14.28 -8.79 18.14
C ASP A 244 -14.03 -7.46 17.39
N GLY A 245 -13.81 -7.48 16.08
CA GLY A 245 -13.65 -6.27 15.28
C GLY A 245 -12.31 -5.52 15.42
N GLY A 246 -11.30 -6.13 16.08
CA GLY A 246 -9.93 -5.60 16.12
C GLY A 246 -9.17 -5.67 14.78
N LEU A 247 -7.90 -5.24 14.76
CA LEU A 247 -7.04 -5.44 13.60
C LEU A 247 -6.90 -6.95 13.31
N PRO A 248 -7.02 -7.40 12.05
CA PRO A 248 -7.02 -8.81 11.70
C PRO A 248 -5.63 -9.46 11.79
N TRP A 249 -4.72 -8.94 12.62
CA TRP A 249 -3.32 -9.35 12.67
C TRP A 249 -2.86 -9.69 14.08
N SER A 250 -2.05 -10.75 14.18
CA SER A 250 -1.14 -11.01 15.30
C SER A 250 0.25 -10.63 14.89
N ILE A 251 0.93 -9.89 15.76
CA ILE A 251 2.29 -9.42 15.54
C ILE A 251 3.26 -10.43 16.14
N ARG A 252 4.35 -10.72 15.42
CA ARG A 252 5.45 -11.60 15.81
C ARG A 252 6.78 -10.89 15.58
N SER A 253 7.77 -11.18 16.42
CA SER A 253 9.16 -10.78 16.13
C SER A 253 9.75 -11.66 15.02
N ALA A 254 10.88 -11.23 14.43
CA ALA A 254 11.60 -12.03 13.44
C ALA A 254 12.04 -13.38 14.01
N GLU A 255 12.54 -13.40 15.24
CA GLU A 255 12.99 -14.60 15.94
C GLU A 255 11.85 -15.60 16.19
N GLN A 256 10.69 -15.11 16.63
CA GLN A 256 9.49 -15.93 16.79
C GLN A 256 9.06 -16.52 15.45
N TRP A 257 9.06 -15.72 14.38
CA TRP A 257 8.68 -16.20 13.06
C TRP A 257 9.63 -17.29 12.53
N PHE A 258 10.94 -17.10 12.70
CA PHE A 258 11.91 -18.12 12.31
C PHE A 258 11.63 -19.44 13.04
N THR A 259 11.39 -19.37 14.35
CA THR A 259 11.03 -20.52 15.17
C THR A 259 9.75 -21.19 14.67
N ASP A 260 8.68 -20.42 14.44
CA ASP A 260 7.36 -20.91 14.00
C ASP A 260 7.42 -21.56 12.60
N THR A 261 8.37 -21.16 11.76
CA THR A 261 8.53 -21.66 10.38
C THR A 261 9.63 -22.71 10.22
N GLY A 262 10.31 -23.08 11.31
CA GLY A 262 11.44 -24.01 11.28
C GLY A 262 12.70 -23.45 10.60
N LEU A 263 12.77 -22.12 10.42
CA LEU A 263 13.99 -21.43 9.98
C LEU A 263 14.93 -21.29 11.19
N ASP A 264 16.21 -21.60 10.99
CA ASP A 264 17.23 -21.36 12.02
C ASP A 264 17.57 -19.85 12.07
N ALA A 265 17.12 -19.18 13.14
CA ALA A 265 17.32 -17.76 13.35
C ALA A 265 18.81 -17.35 13.32
N ALA A 266 19.70 -18.20 13.84
CA ALA A 266 21.13 -17.93 13.85
C ALA A 266 21.71 -18.05 12.43
N ALA A 267 21.29 -19.06 11.67
CA ALA A 267 21.70 -19.24 10.27
C ALA A 267 21.21 -18.09 9.38
N VAL A 268 19.95 -17.67 9.52
CA VAL A 268 19.39 -16.54 8.75
C VAL A 268 20.10 -15.23 9.11
N THR A 269 20.37 -14.99 10.40
CA THR A 269 21.11 -13.80 10.83
C THR A 269 22.54 -13.79 10.30
N ALA A 270 23.23 -14.94 10.31
CA ALA A 270 24.56 -15.07 9.73
C ALA A 270 24.53 -14.83 8.21
N LEU A 271 23.51 -15.34 7.51
CA LEU A 271 23.32 -15.11 6.09
C LEU A 271 23.10 -13.62 5.79
N ALA A 272 22.20 -12.95 6.52
CA ALA A 272 21.97 -11.51 6.37
C ALA A 272 23.28 -10.71 6.49
N ARG A 273 24.11 -11.03 7.50
CA ARG A 273 25.43 -10.39 7.69
C ARG A 273 26.37 -10.59 6.51
N VAL A 274 26.42 -11.79 5.91
CA VAL A 274 27.28 -12.04 4.73
C VAL A 274 26.90 -11.13 3.57
N HIS A 275 25.59 -10.94 3.33
CA HIS A 275 25.10 -10.08 2.25
C HIS A 275 25.31 -8.60 2.58
N THR A 276 25.03 -8.17 3.82
CA THR A 276 25.16 -6.76 4.22
C THR A 276 26.63 -6.34 4.35
N ASP A 277 27.54 -7.20 4.79
CA ASP A 277 28.97 -6.91 4.80
C ASP A 277 29.55 -6.79 3.39
N ARG A 278 29.06 -7.59 2.45
CA ARG A 278 29.42 -7.45 1.02
C ARG A 278 28.94 -6.11 0.47
N TRP A 279 27.73 -5.70 0.82
CA TRP A 279 27.20 -4.38 0.48
C TRP A 279 28.08 -3.25 1.04
N ARG A 280 28.33 -3.25 2.36
CA ARG A 280 29.12 -2.22 3.05
C ARG A 280 30.52 -2.03 2.45
N ARG A 281 31.17 -3.12 2.00
CA ARG A 281 32.48 -3.06 1.32
C ARG A 281 32.43 -2.38 -0.05
N ARG A 282 31.32 -2.50 -0.78
CA ARG A 282 31.16 -1.94 -2.13
C ARG A 282 30.58 -0.53 -2.13
N HIS A 283 29.75 -0.22 -1.14
CA HIS A 283 29.01 1.03 -1.04
C HIS A 283 29.24 1.67 0.35
N PRO A 284 30.46 2.15 0.64
CA PRO A 284 30.79 2.70 1.96
C PRO A 284 29.97 3.95 2.32
N GLY A 285 29.37 4.63 1.33
CA GLY A 285 28.46 5.76 1.54
C GLY A 285 27.12 5.39 2.20
N LEU A 286 26.79 4.09 2.29
CA LEU A 286 25.61 3.59 2.99
C LEU A 286 25.92 2.28 3.73
N ALA A 287 26.39 2.40 4.97
CA ALA A 287 26.85 1.28 5.78
C ALA A 287 26.04 1.04 7.08
N ASP A 288 24.81 1.51 7.11
CA ASP A 288 23.97 1.53 8.31
C ASP A 288 23.50 0.11 8.76
N PRO A 289 23.38 -0.16 10.07
CA PRO A 289 22.78 -1.40 10.59
C PRO A 289 21.34 -1.67 10.12
N LEU A 290 20.57 -0.65 9.72
CA LEU A 290 19.23 -0.81 9.13
C LEU A 290 19.23 -1.69 7.88
N LEU A 291 20.36 -1.82 7.17
CA LEU A 291 20.49 -2.74 6.04
C LEU A 291 20.20 -4.19 6.41
N ASP A 292 20.54 -4.62 7.63
CA ASP A 292 20.25 -5.99 8.07
C ASP A 292 18.74 -6.20 8.18
N ARG A 293 18.01 -5.20 8.72
CA ARG A 293 16.53 -5.25 8.84
C ARG A 293 15.85 -5.13 7.48
N LEU A 294 16.36 -4.26 6.63
CA LEU A 294 15.90 -4.09 5.25
C LEU A 294 16.04 -5.39 4.47
N TRP A 295 17.13 -6.16 4.67
CA TRP A 295 17.36 -7.43 4.00
C TRP A 295 16.42 -8.55 4.49
N LEU A 296 16.10 -8.57 5.79
CA LEU A 296 15.22 -9.59 6.38
C LEU A 296 13.80 -9.56 5.81
N THR A 297 13.25 -8.38 5.50
CA THR A 297 11.89 -8.26 4.92
C THR A 297 11.73 -9.01 3.58
N PRO A 298 12.49 -8.69 2.51
CA PRO A 298 12.45 -9.42 1.25
C PRO A 298 12.92 -10.88 1.37
N PHE A 299 13.85 -11.20 2.27
CA PHE A 299 14.17 -12.60 2.58
C PHE A 299 12.94 -13.38 3.05
N SER A 300 12.20 -12.84 4.00
CA SER A 300 10.98 -13.47 4.50
C SER A 300 9.88 -13.58 3.44
N VAL A 301 9.77 -12.57 2.57
CA VAL A 301 8.91 -12.66 1.38
C VAL A 301 9.30 -13.85 0.51
N GLY A 302 10.59 -14.00 0.19
CA GLY A 302 11.11 -15.14 -0.56
C GLY A 302 10.80 -16.49 0.09
N ALA A 303 10.93 -16.59 1.41
CA ALA A 303 10.59 -17.81 2.14
C ALA A 303 9.10 -18.14 2.05
N CYS A 304 8.22 -17.13 2.15
CA CYS A 304 6.78 -17.26 2.00
C CYS A 304 6.35 -17.78 0.62
N LEU A 305 7.13 -17.52 -0.45
CA LEU A 305 6.83 -18.00 -1.81
C LEU A 305 6.76 -19.53 -1.93
N THR A 306 7.37 -20.25 -0.98
CA THR A 306 7.34 -21.71 -1.01
C THR A 306 6.03 -22.28 -0.44
N GLY A 307 5.27 -21.52 0.36
CA GLY A 307 4.08 -21.99 1.08
C GLY A 307 2.76 -21.32 0.67
N PRO A 308 1.64 -21.77 1.23
CA PRO A 308 0.34 -21.13 1.05
C PRO A 308 0.27 -19.85 1.91
N ALA A 309 0.98 -18.80 1.51
CA ALA A 309 1.01 -17.52 2.24
C ALA A 309 0.00 -16.49 1.71
N VAL A 310 -0.49 -16.68 0.47
CA VAL A 310 -1.39 -15.76 -0.22
C VAL A 310 -2.49 -16.54 -0.92
N ARG A 311 -3.74 -16.15 -0.69
CA ARG A 311 -4.91 -16.63 -1.42
C ARG A 311 -5.26 -15.63 -2.51
N VAL A 312 -5.67 -16.13 -3.68
CA VAL A 312 -5.96 -15.30 -4.84
C VAL A 312 -7.38 -15.60 -5.32
N TYR A 313 -8.11 -14.57 -5.74
CA TYR A 313 -9.51 -14.65 -6.12
C TYR A 313 -9.77 -13.88 -7.42
N HIS A 314 -10.65 -14.41 -8.26
CA HIS A 314 -11.25 -13.64 -9.34
C HIS A 314 -12.14 -12.51 -8.79
N PRO A 315 -12.45 -11.49 -9.60
CA PRO A 315 -13.35 -10.40 -9.17
C PRO A 315 -14.75 -10.86 -8.74
N ASP A 316 -15.24 -11.99 -9.25
CA ASP A 316 -16.50 -12.61 -8.86
C ASP A 316 -16.43 -13.39 -7.53
N GLY A 317 -15.25 -13.42 -6.88
CA GLY A 317 -15.00 -14.15 -5.63
C GLY A 317 -14.58 -15.60 -5.82
N THR A 318 -14.48 -16.11 -7.06
CA THR A 318 -14.04 -17.47 -7.32
C THR A 318 -12.57 -17.64 -6.91
N PRO A 319 -12.21 -18.60 -6.03
CA PRO A 319 -10.84 -18.82 -5.63
C PRO A 319 -9.99 -19.35 -6.78
N LEU A 320 -8.80 -18.78 -6.93
CA LEU A 320 -7.74 -19.28 -7.81
C LEU A 320 -6.81 -20.21 -7.02
N PRO A 321 -6.17 -21.20 -7.66
CA PRO A 321 -5.16 -22.03 -6.99
C PRO A 321 -4.08 -21.14 -6.35
N SER A 322 -3.93 -21.25 -5.02
CA SER A 322 -2.86 -20.60 -4.26
C SER A 322 -1.53 -21.27 -4.60
N ARG A 323 -0.98 -20.91 -5.75
CA ARG A 323 0.36 -21.32 -6.18
C ARG A 323 1.08 -20.06 -6.59
N PHE A 324 2.10 -19.68 -5.83
CA PHE A 324 3.07 -18.73 -6.36
C PHE A 324 3.59 -19.27 -7.70
N PRO A 325 3.70 -18.43 -8.73
CA PRO A 325 4.10 -18.88 -10.06
C PRO A 325 5.53 -19.44 -10.10
N ALA A 326 6.35 -19.16 -9.07
CA ALA A 326 7.72 -19.63 -8.93
C ALA A 326 7.82 -21.12 -8.51
N ALA A 327 7.52 -22.05 -9.43
CA ALA A 327 7.70 -23.49 -9.20
C ALA A 327 9.19 -23.92 -9.09
N ASP A 328 10.08 -23.13 -9.69
CA ASP A 328 11.52 -23.33 -9.69
C ASP A 328 12.27 -21.97 -9.71
N GLU A 329 13.61 -22.02 -9.74
CA GLU A 329 14.42 -20.80 -9.78
C GLU A 329 14.22 -20.01 -11.07
N ALA A 330 14.04 -20.67 -12.22
CA ALA A 330 13.83 -19.96 -13.48
C ALA A 330 12.50 -19.21 -13.49
N ALA A 331 11.46 -19.77 -12.87
CA ALA A 331 10.18 -19.12 -12.68
C ALA A 331 10.27 -17.96 -11.66
N LEU A 332 11.07 -18.09 -10.61
CA LEU A 332 11.38 -16.97 -9.71
C LEU A 332 12.07 -15.83 -10.47
N GLU A 333 13.09 -16.11 -11.27
CA GLU A 333 13.81 -15.06 -12.02
C GLU A 333 12.91 -14.33 -13.01
N ARG A 334 12.00 -15.04 -13.70
CA ARG A 334 10.99 -14.38 -14.56
C ARG A 334 10.07 -13.46 -13.77
N LEU A 335 9.65 -13.89 -12.57
CA LEU A 335 8.80 -13.09 -11.71
C LEU A 335 9.52 -11.84 -11.19
N LEU A 336 10.78 -11.98 -10.75
CA LEU A 336 11.58 -10.85 -10.28
C LEU A 336 12.00 -9.88 -11.41
N ALA A 337 12.00 -10.35 -12.65
CA ALA A 337 12.23 -9.54 -13.85
C ALA A 337 10.99 -8.81 -14.35
N ASP A 338 9.79 -9.15 -13.84
CA ASP A 338 8.56 -8.43 -14.19
C ASP A 338 8.70 -6.95 -13.76
N PRO A 339 8.42 -5.98 -14.64
CA PRO A 339 8.62 -4.56 -14.33
C PRO A 339 7.82 -4.08 -13.12
N VAL A 340 6.60 -4.58 -12.92
CA VAL A 340 5.75 -4.19 -11.78
C VAL A 340 6.33 -4.77 -10.50
N VAL A 341 6.67 -6.08 -10.50
CA VAL A 341 7.30 -6.72 -9.34
C VAL A 341 8.60 -6.00 -8.99
N ARG A 342 9.49 -5.80 -9.96
CA ARG A 342 10.77 -5.10 -9.76
C ARG A 342 10.56 -3.72 -9.16
N ARG A 343 9.60 -2.93 -9.69
CA ARG A 343 9.30 -1.59 -9.18
C ARG A 343 8.80 -1.62 -7.73
N THR A 344 7.95 -2.58 -7.36
CA THR A 344 7.45 -2.70 -5.97
C THR A 344 8.58 -2.95 -4.97
N PHE A 345 9.65 -3.65 -5.37
CA PHE A 345 10.83 -3.87 -4.53
C PHE A 345 11.81 -2.71 -4.58
N ALA A 346 11.95 -2.03 -5.72
CA ALA A 346 12.85 -0.88 -5.88
C ALA A 346 12.49 0.29 -4.94
N THR A 347 11.23 0.44 -4.55
CA THR A 347 10.79 1.48 -3.61
C THR A 347 10.99 1.11 -2.14
N LEU A 348 11.24 -0.16 -1.81
CA LEU A 348 11.39 -0.61 -0.42
C LEU A 348 12.62 0.00 0.28
N PRO A 349 13.82 0.04 -0.33
CA PRO A 349 14.97 0.75 0.24
C PRO A 349 14.70 2.26 0.42
N GLN A 350 14.11 2.89 -0.58
CA GLN A 350 13.79 4.33 -0.59
C GLN A 350 12.86 4.70 0.56
N ALA A 351 11.81 3.90 0.76
CA ALA A 351 10.86 4.02 1.85
C ALA A 351 11.53 3.97 3.24
N HIS A 352 12.44 3.03 3.46
CA HIS A 352 12.92 2.68 4.80
C HIS A 352 14.31 3.21 5.18
N LEU A 353 15.12 3.68 4.22
CA LEU A 353 16.46 4.19 4.48
C LEU A 353 16.54 5.72 4.53
N HIS A 354 15.45 6.44 4.22
CA HIS A 354 15.41 7.90 4.30
C HIS A 354 15.84 8.50 5.67
N PRO A 355 15.69 7.82 6.83
CA PRO A 355 16.18 8.38 8.10
C PRO A 355 17.70 8.37 8.24
N VAL A 356 18.39 7.53 7.45
CA VAL A 356 19.84 7.29 7.57
C VAL A 356 20.61 7.63 6.29
N ALA A 357 19.91 8.03 5.23
CA ALA A 357 20.50 8.41 3.96
C ALA A 357 19.68 9.55 3.32
N SER A 358 20.39 10.54 2.79
CA SER A 358 19.77 11.59 1.98
C SER A 358 19.19 11.01 0.69
N ARG A 359 18.20 11.69 0.12
CA ARG A 359 17.62 11.35 -1.18
C ARG A 359 18.68 11.18 -2.27
N ASP A 360 19.65 12.08 -2.38
CA ASP A 360 20.69 12.00 -3.42
C ASP A 360 21.50 10.69 -3.36
N VAL A 361 21.84 10.24 -2.15
CA VAL A 361 22.53 8.96 -1.91
C VAL A 361 21.64 7.77 -2.29
N LEU A 362 20.35 7.83 -1.94
CA LEU A 362 19.42 6.75 -2.28
C LEU A 362 19.13 6.69 -3.78
N ASP A 363 19.05 7.84 -4.44
CA ASP A 363 18.86 7.94 -5.89
C ASP A 363 20.11 7.45 -6.64
N GLU A 364 21.32 7.80 -6.17
CA GLU A 364 22.59 7.26 -6.71
C GLU A 364 22.66 5.73 -6.56
N LEU A 365 22.18 5.20 -5.44
CA LEU A 365 22.23 3.77 -5.13
C LEU A 365 20.96 3.00 -5.50
N ALA A 366 20.01 3.59 -6.24
CA ALA A 366 18.68 3.02 -6.46
C ALA A 366 18.72 1.62 -7.10
N GLU A 367 19.50 1.46 -8.18
CA GLU A 367 19.65 0.19 -8.88
C GLU A 367 20.43 -0.86 -8.06
N PRO A 368 21.60 -0.54 -7.48
CA PRO A 368 22.26 -1.44 -6.53
C PRO A 368 21.36 -1.89 -5.37
N LEU A 369 20.60 -0.96 -4.76
CA LEU A 369 19.69 -1.26 -3.65
C LEU A 369 18.54 -2.17 -4.09
N THR A 370 18.04 -1.98 -5.31
CA THR A 370 17.03 -2.87 -5.92
C THR A 370 17.58 -4.29 -6.05
N GLU A 371 18.79 -4.47 -6.58
CA GLU A 371 19.40 -5.79 -6.67
C GLU A 371 19.69 -6.41 -5.30
N PHE A 372 20.07 -5.60 -4.31
CA PHE A 372 20.28 -6.05 -2.93
C PHE A 372 19.01 -6.63 -2.30
N VAL A 373 17.85 -5.98 -2.48
CA VAL A 373 16.58 -6.51 -1.96
C VAL A 373 16.09 -7.73 -2.76
N LEU A 374 16.27 -7.76 -4.07
CA LEU A 374 15.89 -8.92 -4.90
C LEU A 374 16.77 -10.14 -4.60
N ASP A 375 18.07 -9.95 -4.34
CA ASP A 375 18.97 -11.01 -3.88
C ASP A 375 18.52 -11.61 -2.53
N ALA A 376 17.98 -10.79 -1.63
CA ALA A 376 17.36 -11.29 -0.40
C ALA A 376 16.13 -12.18 -0.68
N VAL A 377 15.24 -11.79 -1.60
CA VAL A 377 14.10 -12.63 -2.02
C VAL A 377 14.59 -13.99 -2.54
N ARG A 378 15.63 -13.99 -3.39
CA ARG A 378 16.25 -15.22 -3.90
C ARG A 378 16.82 -16.08 -2.77
N ALA A 379 17.54 -15.48 -1.83
CA ALA A 379 18.10 -16.17 -0.67
C ALA A 379 17.00 -16.83 0.18
N GLY A 380 15.92 -16.12 0.46
CA GLY A 380 14.77 -16.63 1.20
C GLY A 380 14.09 -17.82 0.52
N TYR A 381 13.85 -17.70 -0.78
CA TYR A 381 13.26 -18.77 -1.58
C TYR A 381 14.12 -20.03 -1.59
N ARG A 382 15.43 -19.90 -1.83
CA ARG A 382 16.39 -21.03 -1.83
C ARG A 382 16.43 -21.71 -0.47
N HIS A 383 16.59 -20.92 0.59
CA HIS A 383 16.70 -21.43 1.95
C HIS A 383 15.44 -22.22 2.36
N ALA A 384 14.25 -21.68 2.10
CA ALA A 384 13.00 -22.37 2.41
C ALA A 384 12.78 -23.66 1.58
N ARG A 385 13.25 -23.70 0.32
CA ARG A 385 13.20 -24.93 -0.50
C ARG A 385 14.13 -26.02 -0.01
N GLU A 386 15.33 -25.65 0.44
CA GLU A 386 16.29 -26.61 1.00
C GLU A 386 15.74 -27.30 2.25
N ILE A 387 15.10 -26.53 3.14
CA ILE A 387 14.47 -27.07 4.35
C ILE A 387 13.37 -28.08 4.00
N ARG A 388 12.50 -27.77 3.03
CA ARG A 388 11.40 -28.66 2.63
C ARG A 388 11.82 -29.93 1.89
N ARG A 389 13.06 -29.99 1.40
CA ARG A 389 13.63 -31.17 0.76
C ARG A 389 14.28 -32.13 1.76
N ARG A 390 14.60 -31.66 2.97
CA ARG A 390 15.07 -32.46 4.09
C ARG A 390 13.87 -33.01 4.85
#